data_AF-A0A034V041-F1
#
_entry.id   AF-A0A034V041-F1
#
_cell.length_a   1.000
_cell.length_b   1.000
_cell.length_c   1.000
_cell.angle_alpha   90.00
_cell.angle_beta   90.00
_cell.angle_gamma   90.00
#
_symmetry.space_group_name_H-M   'P 1'
#
loop_
_entity.id
_entity.type
_entity.pdbx_description
1 polymer ?
#
loop_
_entity_poly.entity_id
_entity_poly.type
_entity_poly.pdbx_seq_one_letter_code
_entity_poly.pdbx_strand_id
1 'polypeptide(L)'
;DNINMPLAVAKDLNYIIKLQPQKYEGNELILTAINLSGNRLSEFNMDWVFEAGVKCPFEISLEHNSIKNVYALSNLLKTSADCERNVTVTGNLIECDCKLAWIYNGNFRTFFSDLKCTRKSTELLTDIAQLERNDLCAWQPVLCPSKCACHTQSGFLIINCNGREL
;
A
#
# COMPACT_ATOMS: atom_id res chain seq x y z
N ASP A 1 -16.94 19.02 -13.12
CA ASP A 1 -15.48 18.78 -13.11
C ASP A 1 -15.17 17.41 -12.56
N ASN A 2 -14.66 16.56 -13.45
CA ASN A 2 -14.69 15.10 -13.35
C ASN A 2 -13.33 14.62 -12.80
N ILE A 3 -13.22 14.44 -11.49
CA ILE A 3 -12.01 13.93 -10.83
C ILE A 3 -11.96 12.40 -11.00
N ASN A 4 -11.43 11.98 -12.14
CA ASN A 4 -10.94 10.61 -12.39
C ASN A 4 -9.63 10.40 -11.61
N MET A 5 -9.73 10.15 -10.31
CA MET A 5 -8.59 9.74 -9.48
C MET A 5 -8.84 8.32 -8.96
N PRO A 6 -8.88 7.33 -9.87
CA PRO A 6 -8.01 6.15 -9.75
C PRO A 6 -7.23 5.78 -11.04
N LEU A 7 -7.72 6.12 -12.24
CA LEU A 7 -7.10 5.66 -13.49
C LEU A 7 -5.85 6.46 -13.91
N ALA A 8 -5.82 7.77 -13.64
CA ALA A 8 -4.69 8.62 -14.02
C ALA A 8 -3.43 8.28 -13.20
N VAL A 9 -3.57 8.11 -11.88
CA VAL A 9 -2.47 7.73 -10.97
C VAL A 9 -1.92 6.36 -11.33
N ALA A 10 -2.79 5.36 -11.59
CA ALA A 10 -2.34 4.03 -12.01
C ALA A 10 -1.60 4.05 -13.36
N LYS A 11 -2.02 4.90 -14.31
CA LYS A 11 -1.33 5.09 -15.60
C LYS A 11 0.02 5.77 -15.45
N ASP A 12 0.09 6.82 -14.65
CA ASP A 12 1.34 7.54 -14.36
C ASP A 12 2.32 6.62 -13.62
N LEU A 13 1.83 5.86 -12.64
CA LEU A 13 2.62 4.86 -11.94
C LEU A 13 3.09 3.75 -12.89
N ASN A 14 2.22 3.23 -13.78
CA ASN A 14 2.62 2.26 -14.80
C ASN A 14 3.72 2.80 -15.72
N TYR A 15 3.62 4.08 -16.11
CA TYR A 15 4.66 4.74 -16.90
C TYR A 15 5.97 4.83 -16.10
N ILE A 16 5.93 5.29 -14.85
CA ILE A 16 7.11 5.35 -13.97
C ILE A 16 7.75 3.98 -13.83
N ILE A 17 6.97 2.93 -13.57
CA ILE A 17 7.44 1.55 -13.41
C ILE A 17 8.19 1.07 -14.66
N LYS A 18 7.72 1.40 -15.86
CA LYS A 18 8.41 1.04 -17.12
C LYS A 18 9.77 1.73 -17.27
N LEU A 19 9.99 2.83 -16.56
CA LEU A 19 11.28 3.53 -16.53
C LEU A 19 12.21 2.97 -15.44
N GLN A 20 11.70 2.15 -14.52
CA GLN A 20 12.50 1.62 -13.43
C GLN A 20 13.35 0.42 -13.87
N PRO A 21 14.51 0.20 -13.23
CA PRO A 21 15.31 -0.99 -13.48
C PRO A 21 14.53 -2.25 -13.12
N GLN A 22 14.46 -3.17 -14.07
CA GLN A 22 13.93 -4.52 -13.86
C GLN A 22 15.11 -5.49 -13.74
N LYS A 23 15.09 -6.35 -12.71
CA LYS A 23 16.12 -7.39 -12.56
C LYS A 23 15.65 -8.69 -13.20
N TYR A 24 16.51 -9.26 -14.03
CA TYR A 24 16.26 -10.49 -14.78
C TYR A 24 17.35 -11.53 -14.50
N GLU A 25 16.99 -12.81 -14.49
CA GLU A 25 17.91 -13.95 -14.53
C GLU A 25 17.53 -14.78 -15.76
N GLY A 26 18.43 -14.79 -16.74
CA GLY A 26 18.07 -15.19 -18.09
C GLY A 26 16.98 -14.28 -18.67
N ASN A 27 15.83 -14.88 -19.02
CA ASN A 27 14.67 -14.18 -19.58
C ASN A 27 13.53 -14.01 -18.56
N GLU A 28 13.71 -14.44 -17.31
CA GLU A 28 12.68 -14.35 -16.27
C GLU A 28 12.88 -13.10 -15.42
N LEU A 29 11.80 -12.35 -15.22
CA LEU A 29 11.78 -11.19 -14.32
C LEU A 29 11.83 -11.69 -12.88
N ILE A 30 12.93 -11.43 -12.18
CA ILE A 30 13.13 -11.85 -10.78
C ILE A 30 12.67 -10.78 -9.81
N LEU A 31 12.61 -9.51 -10.22
CA LEU A 31 12.21 -8.42 -9.32
C LEU A 31 11.81 -7.17 -10.10
N THR A 32 10.66 -6.60 -9.74
CA THR A 32 10.31 -5.23 -10.12
C THR A 32 10.71 -4.28 -8.99
N ALA A 33 11.76 -3.48 -9.20
CA ALA A 33 12.16 -2.44 -8.24
C ALA A 33 11.51 -1.11 -8.64
N ILE A 34 10.87 -0.42 -7.69
CA ILE A 34 10.18 0.85 -7.92
C ILE A 34 10.70 1.88 -6.94
N ASN A 35 11.45 2.88 -7.43
CA ASN A 35 11.98 3.93 -6.59
C ASN A 35 11.13 5.22 -6.71
N LEU A 36 10.40 5.55 -5.64
CA LEU A 36 9.66 6.79 -5.47
C LEU A 36 10.22 7.65 -4.34
N SER A 37 11.45 7.38 -3.89
CA SER A 37 12.09 8.11 -2.80
C SER A 37 12.37 9.58 -3.14
N GLY A 38 12.44 10.44 -2.12
CA GLY A 38 12.82 11.85 -2.27
C GLY A 38 11.79 12.72 -3.01
N ASN A 39 10.54 12.26 -3.10
CA ASN A 39 9.45 12.99 -3.72
C ASN A 39 8.63 13.78 -2.66
N ARG A 40 7.43 14.23 -3.03
CA ARG A 40 6.51 14.98 -2.16
C ARG A 40 5.19 14.26 -1.94
N LEU A 41 5.21 12.92 -1.95
CA LEU A 41 4.00 12.13 -1.71
C LEU A 41 3.51 12.38 -0.28
N SER A 42 2.23 12.68 -0.12
CA SER A 42 1.57 12.89 1.19
C SER A 42 0.79 11.67 1.67
N GLU A 43 0.43 10.81 0.74
CA GLU A 43 -0.31 9.57 0.94
C GLU A 43 0.12 8.53 -0.10
N PHE A 44 -0.07 7.26 0.23
CA PHE A 44 0.18 6.17 -0.71
C PHE A 44 -0.88 5.07 -0.55
N ASN A 45 -1.49 4.66 -1.66
CA ASN A 45 -2.38 3.51 -1.67
C ASN A 45 -1.67 2.32 -2.32
N MET A 46 -1.52 1.24 -1.57
CA MET A 46 -0.93 -0.02 -2.04
C MET A 46 -1.69 -0.63 -3.22
N ASP A 47 -2.99 -0.36 -3.36
CA ASP A 47 -3.80 -0.86 -4.48
C ASP A 47 -3.29 -0.34 -5.84
N TRP A 48 -2.70 0.87 -5.87
CA TRP A 48 -2.16 1.46 -7.11
C TRP A 48 -1.07 0.63 -7.75
N VAL A 49 -0.28 -0.09 -6.94
CA VAL A 49 0.80 -0.97 -7.40
C VAL A 49 0.24 -2.08 -8.28
N PHE A 50 -0.84 -2.71 -7.84
CA PHE A 50 -1.48 -3.82 -8.53
C PHE A 50 -2.32 -3.34 -9.72
N GLU A 51 -3.00 -2.21 -9.57
CA GLU A 51 -3.71 -1.56 -10.69
C GLU A 51 -2.76 -1.15 -11.82
N ALA A 52 -1.52 -0.74 -11.48
CA ALA A 52 -0.46 -0.47 -12.45
C ALA A 52 0.11 -1.74 -13.10
N GLY A 53 -0.36 -2.94 -12.72
CA GLY A 53 0.06 -4.20 -13.30
C GLY A 53 1.40 -4.73 -12.78
N VAL A 54 1.89 -4.22 -11.64
CA VAL A 54 3.10 -4.76 -10.99
C VAL A 54 2.80 -6.17 -10.54
N LYS A 55 3.65 -7.10 -10.97
CA LYS A 55 3.59 -8.49 -10.54
C LYS A 55 4.62 -8.71 -9.47
N CYS A 56 4.30 -9.64 -8.58
CA CYS A 56 5.29 -10.18 -7.66
C CYS A 56 6.38 -10.95 -8.39
N PRO A 57 7.64 -10.93 -7.90
CA PRO A 57 8.14 -10.17 -6.73
C PRO A 57 8.46 -8.71 -7.01
N PHE A 58 8.34 -7.87 -5.98
CA PHE A 58 8.59 -6.44 -6.09
C PHE A 58 9.18 -5.80 -4.83
N GLU A 59 9.91 -4.71 -5.06
CA GLU A 59 10.43 -3.80 -4.04
C GLU A 59 9.97 -2.38 -4.35
N ILE A 60 9.50 -1.64 -3.34
CA ILE A 60 9.10 -0.25 -3.48
C ILE A 60 9.81 0.59 -2.42
N SER A 61 10.56 1.60 -2.85
CA SER A 61 11.07 2.63 -1.94
C SER A 61 10.18 3.86 -1.98
N LEU A 62 9.59 4.19 -0.82
CA LEU A 62 8.82 5.41 -0.56
C LEU A 62 9.61 6.37 0.36
N GLU A 63 10.90 6.15 0.53
CA GLU A 63 11.73 6.83 1.52
C GLU A 63 11.77 8.35 1.31
N HIS A 64 11.92 9.09 2.41
CA HIS A 64 12.14 10.54 2.37
C HIS A 64 11.08 11.32 1.56
N ASN A 65 9.81 10.96 1.76
CA ASN A 65 8.65 11.70 1.24
C ASN A 65 8.00 12.53 2.36
N SER A 66 6.73 12.91 2.21
CA SER A 66 5.91 13.56 3.25
C SER A 66 4.69 12.71 3.60
N ILE A 67 4.80 11.38 3.47
CA ILE A 67 3.68 10.47 3.64
C ILE A 67 3.27 10.45 5.10
N LYS A 68 1.98 10.64 5.35
CA LYS A 68 1.36 10.48 6.67
C LYS A 68 0.54 9.21 6.80
N ASN A 69 0.02 8.73 5.67
CA ASN A 69 -0.90 7.60 5.65
C ASN A 69 -0.56 6.67 4.49
N VAL A 70 -0.54 5.38 4.78
CA VAL A 70 -0.50 4.31 3.78
C VAL A 70 -1.81 3.54 3.88
N TYR A 71 -2.44 3.25 2.74
CA TYR A 71 -3.73 2.60 2.66
C TYR A 71 -3.65 1.31 1.85
N ALA A 72 -4.55 0.38 2.14
CA ALA A 72 -4.88 -0.72 1.25
C ALA A 72 -6.37 -1.05 1.41
N LEU A 73 -7.10 -1.14 0.31
CA LEU A 73 -8.50 -1.57 0.31
C LEU A 73 -8.61 -3.04 -0.08
N SER A 74 -7.77 -3.53 -0.99
CA SER A 74 -7.91 -4.88 -1.50
C SER A 74 -7.11 -5.89 -0.69
N ASN A 75 -7.62 -7.13 -0.63
CA ASN A 75 -6.86 -8.23 -0.06
C ASN A 75 -5.76 -8.66 -1.05
N LEU A 76 -4.59 -8.02 -0.93
CA LEU A 76 -3.41 -8.29 -1.76
C LEU A 76 -2.85 -9.71 -1.58
N LEU A 77 -3.37 -10.48 -0.61
CA LEU A 77 -2.95 -11.84 -0.26
C LEU A 77 -3.45 -12.92 -1.23
N LYS A 78 -4.05 -12.58 -2.38
CA LYS A 78 -4.45 -13.57 -3.39
C LYS A 78 -3.28 -14.24 -4.12
N THR A 79 -2.04 -13.95 -3.76
CA THR A 79 -0.85 -14.51 -4.42
C THR A 79 -0.07 -15.41 -3.48
N SER A 80 0.53 -16.46 -4.05
CA SER A 80 1.18 -17.60 -3.39
C SER A 80 2.09 -17.22 -2.23
N ALA A 81 2.24 -18.16 -1.28
CA ALA A 81 3.06 -18.01 -0.08
C ALA A 81 4.54 -17.64 -0.37
N ASP A 82 5.02 -17.90 -1.59
CA ASP A 82 6.41 -17.70 -2.02
C ASP A 82 6.69 -16.31 -2.64
N CYS A 83 5.79 -15.36 -2.45
CA CYS A 83 5.88 -14.05 -3.09
C CYS A 83 6.61 -13.01 -2.20
N GLU A 84 7.84 -12.67 -2.56
CA GLU A 84 8.63 -11.62 -1.91
C GLU A 84 8.10 -10.22 -2.25
N ARG A 85 7.77 -9.46 -1.21
CA ARG A 85 7.25 -8.09 -1.29
C ARG A 85 7.91 -7.27 -0.21
N ASN A 86 8.54 -6.17 -0.59
CA ASN A 86 9.19 -5.28 0.36
C ASN A 86 8.89 -3.82 0.02
N VAL A 87 8.53 -3.05 1.04
CA VAL A 87 8.18 -1.64 0.98
C VAL A 87 8.97 -0.93 2.06
N THR A 88 9.80 0.04 1.67
CA THR A 88 10.52 0.91 2.62
C THR A 88 9.86 2.26 2.71
N VAL A 89 9.67 2.76 3.94
CA VAL A 89 8.97 4.03 4.22
C VAL A 89 9.78 4.95 5.15
N THR A 90 11.05 4.64 5.42
CA THR A 90 11.93 5.45 6.26
C THR A 90 11.94 6.92 5.83
N GLY A 91 12.00 7.82 6.83
CA GLY A 91 12.01 9.26 6.60
C GLY A 91 10.64 9.88 6.29
N ASN A 92 9.55 9.13 6.42
CA ASN A 92 8.19 9.64 6.43
C ASN A 92 7.65 9.82 7.87
N LEU A 93 6.64 10.67 8.04
CA LEU A 93 5.96 10.91 9.33
C LEU A 93 4.60 10.19 9.34
N ILE A 94 4.64 8.86 9.26
CA ILE A 94 3.43 8.03 9.26
C ILE A 94 2.69 8.19 10.59
N GLU A 95 1.37 8.37 10.55
CA GLU A 95 0.55 8.51 11.76
C GLU A 95 0.13 7.13 12.32
N CYS A 96 0.32 6.90 13.63
CA CYS A 96 -0.18 5.69 14.31
C CYS A 96 -1.68 5.87 14.63
N ASP A 97 -2.56 5.67 13.65
CA ASP A 97 -4.00 5.80 13.85
C ASP A 97 -4.80 4.68 13.16
N CYS A 98 -6.13 4.80 13.20
CA CYS A 98 -7.05 3.83 12.59
C CYS A 98 -6.82 3.61 11.08
N LYS A 99 -6.23 4.58 10.37
CA LYS A 99 -5.96 4.45 8.93
C LYS A 99 -4.79 3.53 8.64
N LEU A 100 -3.91 3.27 9.61
CA LEU A 100 -2.82 2.31 9.49
C LEU A 100 -3.22 0.90 9.94
N ALA A 101 -4.33 0.75 10.68
CA ALA A 101 -4.69 -0.53 11.31
C ALA A 101 -4.85 -1.70 10.33
N TRP A 102 -5.12 -1.46 9.04
CA TRP A 102 -5.29 -2.50 8.02
C TRP A 102 -4.06 -3.41 7.86
N ILE A 103 -2.87 -2.96 8.26
CA ILE A 103 -1.64 -3.76 8.18
C ILE A 103 -1.70 -5.05 9.03
N TYR A 104 -2.63 -5.12 10.00
CA TYR A 104 -2.87 -6.31 10.82
C TYR A 104 -3.82 -7.31 10.14
N ASN A 105 -4.31 -7.01 8.94
CA ASN A 105 -5.09 -7.97 8.16
C ASN A 105 -4.14 -8.93 7.42
N GLY A 106 -4.07 -10.19 7.88
CA GLY A 106 -3.13 -11.17 7.31
C GLY A 106 -1.67 -10.75 7.48
N ASN A 107 -0.86 -10.85 6.42
CA ASN A 107 0.60 -10.67 6.51
C ASN A 107 1.11 -9.30 6.04
N PHE A 108 0.25 -8.28 5.93
CA PHE A 108 0.67 -6.97 5.41
C PHE A 108 1.80 -6.31 6.19
N ARG A 109 1.82 -6.47 7.51
CA ARG A 109 2.89 -5.95 8.36
C ARG A 109 4.27 -6.44 7.91
N THR A 110 4.39 -7.65 7.34
CA THR A 110 5.69 -8.18 6.87
C THR A 110 6.17 -7.57 5.56
N PHE A 111 5.32 -6.82 4.85
CA PHE A 111 5.73 -6.14 3.62
C PHE A 111 6.58 -4.91 3.92
N PHE A 112 6.51 -4.38 5.14
CA PHE A 112 7.28 -3.22 5.54
C PHE A 112 8.48 -3.65 6.36
N SER A 113 9.67 -3.30 5.89
CA SER A 113 10.93 -3.65 6.57
C SER A 113 11.33 -2.66 7.66
N ASP A 114 10.79 -1.43 7.61
CA ASP A 114 11.26 -0.29 8.40
C ASP A 114 10.11 0.58 8.95
N LEU A 115 8.86 0.11 8.92
CA LEU A 115 7.69 0.91 9.27
C LEU A 115 7.69 1.32 10.75
N LYS A 116 7.87 2.62 10.95
CA LYS A 116 7.65 3.32 12.21
C LYS A 116 6.54 4.34 12.02
N CYS A 117 5.75 4.58 13.05
CA CYS A 117 4.71 5.59 13.03
C CYS A 117 4.78 6.48 14.27
N THR A 118 4.22 7.68 14.18
CA THR A 118 4.16 8.68 15.24
C THR A 118 2.81 8.64 15.94
N ARG A 119 2.79 8.44 17.26
CA ARG A 119 1.57 8.52 18.05
C ARG A 119 1.20 9.99 18.26
N LYS A 120 0.01 10.40 17.82
CA LYS A 120 -0.42 11.81 17.89
C LYS A 120 -0.47 12.38 19.31
N SER A 121 -0.73 11.55 20.31
CA SER A 121 -0.82 11.98 21.72
C SER A 121 0.52 12.26 22.37
N THR A 122 1.60 11.61 21.92
CA THR A 122 2.92 11.67 22.57
C THR A 122 4.03 12.16 21.64
N GLU A 123 3.74 12.32 20.34
CA GLU A 123 4.70 12.58 19.27
C GLU A 123 5.85 11.55 19.21
N LEU A 124 5.68 10.41 19.88
CA LEU A 124 6.68 9.37 19.96
C LEU A 124 6.67 8.53 18.68
N LEU A 125 7.84 8.42 18.05
CA LEU A 125 8.08 7.48 16.97
C LEU A 125 8.15 6.07 17.55
N THR A 126 7.23 5.21 17.14
CA THR A 126 7.08 3.84 17.62
C THR A 126 7.24 2.86 16.46
N ASP A 127 8.00 1.80 16.68
CA ASP A 127 8.09 0.70 15.74
C ASP A 127 6.74 -0.01 15.69
N ILE A 128 6.20 -0.21 14.48
CA ILE A 128 4.92 -0.91 14.32
C ILE A 128 4.95 -2.31 14.91
N ALA A 129 6.16 -2.87 15.06
CA ALA A 129 6.34 -4.17 15.63
C ALA A 129 5.98 -4.27 17.12
N GLN A 130 6.02 -3.14 17.82
CA GLN A 130 5.74 -2.99 19.25
C GLN A 130 4.27 -2.67 19.54
N LEU A 131 3.47 -2.40 18.50
CA LEU A 131 2.06 -2.05 18.64
C LEU A 131 1.19 -3.28 18.39
N GLU A 132 0.05 -3.32 19.08
CA GLU A 132 -1.05 -4.19 18.72
C GLU A 132 -2.07 -3.42 17.86
N ARG A 133 -2.94 -4.14 17.13
CA ARG A 133 -4.03 -3.52 16.37
C ARG A 133 -4.86 -2.56 17.24
N ASN A 134 -5.15 -2.98 18.47
CA ASN A 134 -5.98 -2.20 19.40
C ASN A 134 -5.30 -0.90 19.85
N ASP A 135 -3.97 -0.77 19.71
CA ASP A 135 -3.26 0.49 19.95
C ASP A 135 -3.49 1.52 18.83
N LEU A 136 -3.87 1.06 17.63
CA LEU A 136 -4.13 1.91 16.47
C LEU A 136 -5.62 2.21 16.29
N CYS A 137 -6.48 1.20 16.50
CA CYS A 137 -7.91 1.34 16.29
C CYS A 137 -8.75 0.43 17.19
N ALA A 138 -9.86 0.97 17.70
CA ALA A 138 -10.84 0.21 18.49
C ALA A 138 -11.62 -0.83 17.67
N TRP A 139 -11.69 -0.66 16.34
CA TRP A 139 -12.45 -1.54 15.45
C TRP A 139 -11.53 -2.33 14.53
N GLN A 140 -11.94 -3.54 14.16
CA GLN A 140 -11.23 -4.32 13.15
C GLN A 140 -11.41 -3.65 11.78
N PRO A 141 -10.32 -3.25 11.10
CA PRO A 141 -10.43 -2.71 9.75
C PRO A 141 -10.87 -3.82 8.80
N VAL A 142 -11.88 -3.51 7.98
CA VAL A 142 -12.43 -4.45 7.00
C VAL A 142 -11.84 -4.14 5.62
N LEU A 143 -11.24 -5.15 4.99
CA LEU A 143 -10.81 -5.06 3.60
C LEU A 143 -12.03 -5.15 2.66
N CYS A 144 -11.85 -4.74 1.41
CA CYS A 144 -12.83 -4.89 0.36
C CYS A 144 -13.32 -6.35 0.29
N PRO A 145 -14.64 -6.60 0.41
CA PRO A 145 -15.17 -7.95 0.33
C PRO A 145 -14.86 -8.60 -1.03
N SER A 146 -14.61 -9.92 -1.02
CA SER A 146 -14.09 -10.66 -2.19
C SER A 146 -14.99 -10.65 -3.42
N LYS A 147 -16.30 -10.46 -3.25
CA LYS A 147 -17.31 -10.36 -4.32
C LYS A 147 -17.67 -8.91 -4.68
N CYS A 148 -16.87 -7.95 -4.22
CA CYS A 148 -17.10 -6.52 -4.47
C CYS A 148 -15.87 -5.89 -5.12
N ALA A 149 -16.11 -4.83 -5.89
CA ALA A 149 -15.08 -3.91 -6.33
C ALA A 149 -15.14 -2.66 -5.43
N CYS A 150 -14.04 -2.38 -4.73
CA CYS A 150 -13.94 -1.20 -3.87
C CYS A 150 -12.88 -0.25 -4.41
N HIS A 151 -13.19 1.04 -4.41
CA HIS A 151 -12.24 2.09 -4.75
C HIS A 151 -12.62 3.37 -4.00
N THR A 152 -11.64 4.24 -3.80
CA THR A 152 -11.90 5.59 -3.29
C THR A 152 -12.15 6.54 -4.45
N GLN A 153 -13.19 7.37 -4.33
CA GLN A 153 -13.48 8.45 -5.27
C GLN A 153 -13.92 9.68 -4.50
N SER A 154 -13.21 10.81 -4.67
CA SER A 154 -13.53 12.09 -4.02
C SER A 154 -13.69 11.99 -2.49
N GLY A 155 -12.88 11.16 -1.84
CA GLY A 155 -12.93 10.94 -0.38
C GLY A 155 -14.01 9.96 0.10
N PHE A 156 -14.82 9.40 -0.81
CA PHE A 156 -15.80 8.37 -0.49
C PHE A 156 -15.27 6.98 -0.86
N LEU A 157 -15.56 6.00 -0.02
CA LEU A 157 -15.36 4.60 -0.35
C LEU A 157 -16.57 4.11 -1.16
N ILE A 158 -16.35 3.81 -2.43
CA ILE A 158 -17.36 3.20 -3.31
C ILE A 158 -17.18 1.70 -3.23
N ILE A 159 -18.24 0.99 -2.84
CA ILE A 159 -18.29 -0.47 -2.81
C ILE A 159 -19.36 -0.93 -3.78
N ASN A 160 -18.94 -1.59 -4.86
CA ASN A 160 -19.86 -2.18 -5.81
C ASN A 160 -19.82 -3.70 -5.69
N CYS A 161 -20.87 -4.27 -5.09
CA CYS A 161 -21.02 -5.70 -4.85
C CYS A 161 -21.94 -6.39 -5.87
N ASN A 162 -22.18 -5.79 -7.04
CA ASN A 162 -23.09 -6.34 -8.04
C ASN A 162 -22.51 -7.63 -8.68
N GLY A 163 -22.62 -8.73 -7.94
CA GLY A 163 -22.80 -10.11 -8.41
C GLY A 163 -21.85 -10.62 -9.50
N ARG A 164 -20.54 -10.62 -9.29
CA ARG A 164 -19.68 -11.56 -10.04
C ARG A 164 -19.71 -12.93 -9.35
N GLU A 165 -20.71 -13.71 -9.80
CA GLU A 165 -20.99 -15.15 -9.68
C GLU A 165 -20.89 -15.84 -8.29
N LEU A 166 -21.87 -16.72 -8.05
CA LEU A 166 -21.95 -17.62 -6.91
C LEU A 166 -20.77 -18.59 -6.93
#